data_AF-A0A9N8ZF50-F1
#
_entry.id   AF-A0A9N8ZF50-F1
#
_cell.length_a   1.000
_cell.length_b   1.000
_cell.length_c   1.000
_cell.angle_alpha   90.00
_cell.angle_beta   90.00
_cell.angle_gamma   90.00
#
_symmetry.space_group_name_H-M   'P 1'
#
loop_
_entity.id
_entity.type
_entity.pdbx_description
1 polymer ?
#
loop_
_entity_poly.entity_id
_entity_poly.type
_entity_poly.pdbx_seq_one_letter_code
_entity_poly.pdbx_strand_id
1 'polypeptide(L)'
;MSSLFKLIDMASAPPALCFNEIFKYLRGDISSLHSCALVNHHWSEHAIPELWRDPFVVTKFKSRRTNLIYSLLPFLDHNAKHQFAPSALYRSPCYHYLSYMRNFSFSGLIKISKGIAREVVPENYKKSVFKKPIDTKFVKVLCRAIVSCCHNLESLDNDLTAPFFQNRFHINQQQLTASQWNFFMFPGAKTSFSRLRCLYVDNLNANSIINSAVTVVPELKEITIRMYTKNFKNRLTTMTYSDELLPKSSLYMLNSFPKLERFNIVEGQRTKWRSFNASSFLIFIGHKLPKTVKHFCFDINCEFSTNALKEFLDNTASHLTSLSFARSKKFSRDHLDVICKHKDIHIEMLDISSSKITDKSILDLATAQISTVRFDSTMKGHAPDTDDKFQDLDDPYFRRNWSDYYNDAPER
;
A
#
# COMPACT_ATOMS: atom_id res chain seq x y z
N MET A 1 -35.40 -40.15 -19.21
CA MET A 1 -34.54 -39.15 -19.87
C MET A 1 -34.27 -37.88 -19.05
N SER A 2 -35.08 -37.50 -18.03
CA SER A 2 -34.84 -36.29 -17.22
C SER A 2 -33.86 -36.45 -16.05
N SER A 3 -33.49 -37.68 -15.66
CA SER A 3 -32.53 -37.93 -14.58
C SER A 3 -31.07 -37.96 -15.06
N LEU A 4 -30.81 -38.27 -16.33
CA LEU A 4 -29.46 -38.28 -16.90
C LEU A 4 -28.88 -36.87 -17.12
N PHE A 5 -29.73 -35.88 -17.45
CA PHE A 5 -29.29 -34.49 -17.59
C PHE A 5 -28.90 -33.83 -16.27
N LYS A 6 -29.40 -34.31 -15.12
CA LYS A 6 -28.96 -33.85 -13.78
C LYS A 6 -27.63 -34.47 -13.32
N LEU A 7 -27.27 -35.64 -13.85
CA LEU A 7 -26.03 -36.33 -13.48
C LEU A 7 -24.82 -35.87 -14.29
N ILE A 8 -25.02 -35.35 -15.51
CA ILE A 8 -23.95 -34.81 -16.35
C ILE A 8 -23.48 -33.43 -15.86
N ASP A 9 -24.30 -32.70 -15.10
CA ASP A 9 -23.97 -31.36 -14.58
C ASP A 9 -23.17 -31.39 -13.25
N MET A 10 -23.18 -32.52 -12.53
CA MET A 10 -22.46 -32.65 -11.25
C MET A 10 -21.04 -33.23 -11.39
N ALA A 11 -20.66 -33.74 -12.56
CA ALA A 11 -19.36 -34.39 -12.79
C ALA A 11 -18.31 -33.51 -13.49
N SER A 12 -18.61 -32.24 -13.79
CA SER A 12 -17.72 -31.36 -14.57
C SER A 12 -17.12 -30.18 -13.79
N ALA A 13 -17.54 -29.96 -12.54
CA ALA A 13 -16.98 -28.94 -11.67
C ALA A 13 -16.03 -29.59 -10.64
N PRO A 14 -14.75 -29.19 -10.56
CA PRO A 14 -13.89 -29.54 -9.44
C PRO A 14 -14.59 -29.27 -8.10
N PRO A 15 -14.38 -30.09 -7.05
CA PRO A 15 -14.86 -29.77 -5.71
C PRO A 15 -14.48 -28.34 -5.30
N ALA A 16 -15.33 -27.64 -4.53
CA ALA A 16 -15.07 -26.26 -4.11
C ALA A 16 -13.68 -26.05 -3.47
N LEU A 17 -13.14 -27.09 -2.81
CA LEU A 17 -11.78 -27.09 -2.26
C LEU A 17 -10.70 -26.99 -3.35
N CYS A 18 -10.89 -27.63 -4.50
CA CYS A 18 -9.96 -27.54 -5.63
C CYS A 18 -9.96 -26.13 -6.23
N PHE A 19 -11.13 -25.49 -6.33
CA PHE A 19 -11.20 -24.10 -6.81
C PHE A 19 -10.47 -23.13 -5.88
N ASN A 20 -10.61 -23.28 -4.56
CA ASN A 20 -9.90 -22.42 -3.61
C ASN A 20 -8.39 -22.47 -3.82
N GLU A 21 -7.81 -23.67 -4.01
CA GLU A 21 -6.37 -23.78 -4.28
C GLU A 21 -6.00 -23.23 -5.67
N ILE A 22 -6.75 -23.58 -6.73
CA ILE A 22 -6.51 -23.05 -8.08
C ILE A 22 -6.49 -21.51 -8.06
N PHE A 23 -7.51 -20.88 -7.49
CA PHE A 23 -7.64 -19.43 -7.48
C PHE A 23 -6.68 -18.73 -6.51
N LYS A 24 -6.22 -19.43 -5.47
CA LYS A 24 -5.10 -18.98 -4.64
C LYS A 24 -3.79 -18.92 -5.45
N TYR A 25 -3.52 -19.92 -6.29
CA TYR A 25 -2.37 -19.91 -7.21
C TYR A 25 -2.50 -18.87 -8.33
N LEU A 26 -3.71 -18.64 -8.84
CA LEU A 26 -3.97 -17.64 -9.89
C LEU A 26 -4.06 -16.19 -9.35
N ARG A 27 -3.92 -15.97 -8.04
CA ARG A 27 -4.05 -14.64 -7.44
C ARG A 27 -3.05 -13.67 -8.07
N GLY A 28 -3.57 -12.54 -8.56
CA GLY A 28 -2.76 -11.50 -9.21
C GLY A 28 -2.52 -11.74 -10.71
N ASP A 29 -2.74 -12.94 -11.23
CA ASP A 29 -2.77 -13.19 -12.67
C ASP A 29 -4.14 -12.80 -13.25
N ILE A 30 -4.29 -11.49 -13.48
CA ILE A 30 -5.52 -10.89 -14.01
C ILE A 30 -5.95 -11.53 -15.33
N SER A 31 -5.02 -11.92 -16.20
CA SER A 31 -5.34 -12.47 -17.52
C SER A 31 -5.95 -13.86 -17.40
N SER A 32 -5.35 -14.72 -16.58
CA SER A 32 -5.88 -16.06 -16.31
C SER A 32 -7.19 -16.00 -15.54
N LEU A 33 -7.29 -15.14 -14.53
CA LEU A 33 -8.53 -14.94 -13.78
C LEU A 33 -9.68 -14.42 -14.67
N HIS A 34 -9.39 -13.49 -15.58
CA HIS A 34 -10.38 -13.02 -16.55
C HIS A 34 -10.86 -14.15 -17.46
N SER A 35 -9.94 -14.98 -17.95
CA SER A 35 -10.28 -16.14 -18.78
C SER A 35 -11.15 -17.14 -18.02
N CYS A 36 -10.82 -17.43 -16.75
CA CYS A 36 -11.62 -18.25 -15.85
C CYS A 36 -13.04 -17.69 -15.65
N ALA A 37 -13.16 -16.37 -15.47
CA ALA A 37 -14.46 -15.72 -15.27
C ALA A 37 -15.41 -15.85 -16.48
N LEU A 38 -14.88 -16.16 -17.67
CA LEU A 38 -15.65 -16.34 -18.90
C LEU A 38 -16.00 -17.80 -19.21
N VAL A 39 -15.49 -18.78 -18.45
CA VAL A 39 -15.71 -20.20 -18.71
C VAL A 39 -17.18 -20.58 -18.50
N ASN A 40 -17.70 -20.39 -17.29
CA ASN A 40 -19.11 -20.58 -16.93
C ASN A 40 -19.42 -19.92 -15.57
N HIS A 41 -20.67 -20.02 -15.11
CA HIS A 41 -21.11 -19.43 -13.84
C HIS A 41 -20.25 -19.88 -12.64
N HIS A 42 -19.97 -21.17 -12.49
CA HIS A 42 -19.21 -21.69 -11.35
C HIS A 42 -17.77 -21.19 -11.29
N TRP A 43 -17.07 -21.17 -12.43
CA TRP A 43 -15.73 -20.57 -12.50
C TRP A 43 -15.78 -19.06 -12.23
N SER A 44 -16.81 -18.38 -12.72
CA SER A 44 -16.99 -16.94 -12.50
C SER A 44 -17.26 -16.58 -11.04
N GLU A 45 -17.99 -17.42 -10.29
CA GLU A 45 -18.26 -17.25 -8.85
C GLU A 45 -16.98 -17.20 -8.01
N HIS A 46 -15.90 -17.83 -8.47
CA HIS A 46 -14.61 -17.89 -7.77
C HIS A 46 -13.57 -16.93 -8.37
N ALA A 47 -13.56 -16.78 -9.70
CA ALA A 47 -12.64 -15.88 -10.40
C ALA A 47 -12.96 -14.39 -10.14
N ILE A 48 -14.24 -14.01 -10.12
CA ILE A 48 -14.66 -12.60 -9.94
C ILE A 48 -14.25 -12.06 -8.57
N PRO A 49 -14.43 -12.79 -7.46
CA PRO A 49 -13.91 -12.34 -6.17
C PRO A 49 -12.40 -12.08 -6.15
N GLU A 50 -11.60 -12.96 -6.77
CA GLU A 50 -10.15 -12.75 -6.83
C GLU A 50 -9.76 -11.60 -7.77
N LEU A 51 -10.48 -11.38 -8.89
CA LEU A 51 -10.31 -10.19 -9.75
C LEU A 51 -10.62 -8.89 -8.99
N TRP A 52 -11.66 -8.91 -8.16
CA TRP A 52 -12.10 -7.75 -7.37
C TRP A 52 -11.40 -7.60 -6.02
N ARG A 53 -10.49 -8.52 -5.66
CA ARG A 53 -9.68 -8.44 -4.45
C ARG A 53 -8.88 -7.12 -4.38
N ASP A 54 -8.33 -6.69 -5.51
CA ASP A 54 -7.65 -5.39 -5.68
C ASP A 54 -7.97 -4.78 -7.06
N PRO A 55 -9.10 -4.08 -7.19
CA PRO A 55 -9.58 -3.62 -8.49
C PRO A 55 -8.73 -2.48 -9.08
N PHE A 56 -7.82 -1.88 -8.31
CA PHE A 56 -7.00 -0.76 -8.79
C PHE A 56 -5.74 -1.23 -9.55
N VAL A 57 -5.44 -2.54 -9.55
CA VAL A 57 -4.33 -3.15 -10.30
C VAL A 57 -4.52 -3.02 -11.81
N VAL A 58 -5.76 -3.06 -12.30
CA VAL A 58 -6.10 -3.06 -13.74
C VAL A 58 -6.05 -1.68 -14.42
N THR A 59 -5.50 -0.66 -13.74
CA THR A 59 -5.66 0.75 -14.14
C THR A 59 -4.65 1.26 -15.16
N LYS A 60 -3.79 0.39 -15.72
CA LYS A 60 -2.83 0.76 -16.76
C LYS A 60 -3.51 1.31 -18.02
N PHE A 61 -4.63 0.72 -18.44
CA PHE A 61 -5.35 1.10 -19.67
C PHE A 61 -6.54 2.03 -19.39
N LYS A 62 -6.76 3.06 -20.22
CA LYS A 62 -7.87 4.02 -20.05
C LYS A 62 -9.25 3.35 -20.06
N SER A 63 -9.52 2.45 -21.01
CA SER A 63 -10.81 1.75 -21.13
C SER A 63 -11.16 0.96 -19.87
N ARG A 64 -10.19 0.26 -19.28
CA ARG A 64 -10.38 -0.49 -18.02
C ARG A 64 -10.70 0.42 -16.83
N ARG A 65 -10.13 1.62 -16.77
CA ARG A 65 -10.44 2.61 -15.72
C ARG A 65 -11.88 3.08 -15.78
N THR A 66 -12.39 3.36 -16.98
CA THR A 66 -13.78 3.76 -17.20
C THR A 66 -14.74 2.62 -16.80
N ASN A 67 -14.45 1.37 -17.18
CA ASN A 67 -15.27 0.22 -16.80
C ASN A 67 -15.31 -0.01 -15.27
N LEU A 68 -14.17 0.17 -14.59
CA LEU A 68 -14.11 0.05 -13.13
C LEU A 68 -15.00 1.09 -12.46
N ILE A 69 -14.94 2.34 -12.90
CA ILE A 69 -15.83 3.39 -12.41
C ILE A 69 -17.30 3.01 -12.61
N TYR A 70 -17.68 2.58 -13.81
CA TYR A 70 -19.07 2.25 -14.09
C TYR A 70 -19.55 1.09 -13.23
N SER A 71 -18.65 0.19 -12.84
CA SER A 71 -18.95 -0.89 -11.90
C SER A 71 -19.13 -0.39 -10.45
N LEU A 72 -18.61 0.80 -10.10
CA LEU A 72 -18.80 1.43 -8.78
C LEU A 72 -20.08 2.28 -8.70
N LEU A 73 -20.55 2.85 -9.80
CA LEU A 73 -21.73 3.74 -9.82
C LEU A 73 -23.03 3.13 -9.24
N PRO A 74 -23.33 1.83 -9.44
CA PRO A 74 -24.50 1.21 -8.84
C PRO A 74 -24.52 1.21 -7.31
N PHE A 75 -23.36 1.40 -6.66
CA PHE A 75 -23.24 1.44 -5.21
C PHE A 75 -23.41 2.84 -4.61
N LEU A 76 -23.59 3.87 -5.44
CA LEU A 76 -23.84 5.22 -4.97
C LEU A 76 -25.23 5.35 -4.31
N ASP A 77 -25.36 6.29 -3.37
CA ASP A 77 -26.66 6.66 -2.79
C ASP A 77 -27.58 7.29 -3.85
N HIS A 78 -28.88 7.39 -3.56
CA HIS A 78 -29.87 7.87 -4.51
C HIS A 78 -29.56 9.27 -5.07
N ASN A 79 -29.10 10.20 -4.21
CA ASN A 79 -28.80 11.57 -4.61
C ASN A 79 -27.55 11.62 -5.50
N ALA A 80 -26.52 10.87 -5.14
CA ALA A 80 -25.29 10.73 -5.92
C ALA A 80 -25.54 10.03 -7.26
N LYS A 81 -26.41 9.01 -7.30
CA LYS A 81 -26.84 8.34 -8.53
C LYS A 81 -27.49 9.32 -9.49
N HIS A 82 -28.40 10.16 -9.00
CA HIS A 82 -29.04 11.19 -9.82
C HIS A 82 -28.02 12.22 -10.34
N GLN A 83 -27.02 12.57 -9.53
CA GLN A 83 -26.02 13.59 -9.91
C GLN A 83 -24.95 13.05 -10.88
N PHE A 84 -24.55 11.78 -10.76
CA PHE A 84 -23.32 11.26 -11.38
C PHE A 84 -23.49 10.00 -12.22
N ALA A 85 -24.63 9.30 -12.16
CA ALA A 85 -24.85 8.05 -12.90
C ALA A 85 -25.85 8.23 -14.06
N PRO A 86 -25.48 7.89 -15.31
CA PRO A 86 -26.42 7.76 -16.41
C PRO A 86 -27.59 6.83 -16.06
N SER A 87 -28.79 7.14 -16.53
CA SER A 87 -29.98 6.34 -16.25
C SER A 87 -29.90 4.90 -16.76
N ALA A 88 -29.08 4.64 -17.78
CA ALA A 88 -28.80 3.31 -18.29
C ALA A 88 -28.01 2.40 -17.31
N LEU A 89 -27.39 2.96 -16.26
CA LEU A 89 -26.58 2.23 -15.27
C LEU A 89 -27.35 1.87 -14.00
N TYR A 90 -28.68 2.06 -13.97
CA TYR A 90 -29.52 1.67 -12.81
C TYR A 90 -29.76 0.16 -12.70
N ARG A 91 -29.23 -0.67 -13.60
CA ARG A 91 -29.32 -2.12 -13.46
C ARG A 91 -28.50 -2.57 -12.25
N SER A 92 -29.11 -3.42 -11.41
CA SER A 92 -28.41 -4.03 -10.28
C SER A 92 -27.21 -4.84 -10.81
N PRO A 93 -26.02 -4.69 -10.23
CA PRO A 93 -24.87 -5.48 -10.63
C PRO A 93 -25.16 -6.97 -10.36
N CYS A 94 -24.70 -7.84 -11.25
CA CYS A 94 -24.85 -9.30 -11.08
C CYS A 94 -24.09 -9.85 -9.87
N TYR A 95 -23.10 -9.10 -9.37
CA TYR A 95 -22.28 -9.47 -8.24
C TYR A 95 -22.17 -8.32 -7.24
N HIS A 96 -22.01 -8.67 -5.96
CA HIS A 96 -21.71 -7.71 -4.90
C HIS A 96 -20.22 -7.35 -4.90
N TYR A 97 -19.73 -6.77 -6.01
CA TYR A 97 -18.30 -6.51 -6.26
C TYR A 97 -17.55 -5.87 -5.09
N LEU A 98 -18.12 -4.86 -4.42
CA LEU A 98 -17.49 -4.20 -3.28
C LEU A 98 -17.28 -5.13 -2.08
N SER A 99 -18.11 -6.16 -1.90
CA SER A 99 -17.94 -7.14 -0.83
C SER A 99 -16.73 -8.06 -1.04
N TYR A 100 -16.22 -8.15 -2.27
CA TYR A 100 -15.05 -8.93 -2.64
C TYR A 100 -13.74 -8.14 -2.53
N MET A 101 -13.83 -6.82 -2.41
CA MET A 101 -12.65 -5.96 -2.25
C MET A 101 -11.93 -6.29 -0.94
N ARG A 102 -10.60 -6.45 -1.02
CA ARG A 102 -9.71 -6.62 0.14
C ARG A 102 -8.69 -5.48 0.25
N ASN A 103 -8.39 -4.83 -0.86
CA ASN A 103 -7.44 -3.73 -0.92
C ASN A 103 -8.11 -2.46 -1.45
N PHE A 104 -7.96 -1.35 -0.72
CA PHE A 104 -8.44 -0.05 -1.15
C PHE A 104 -7.29 0.94 -1.26
N SER A 105 -7.04 1.45 -2.48
CA SER A 105 -6.04 2.49 -2.74
C SER A 105 -6.69 3.81 -3.11
N PHE A 106 -6.46 4.83 -2.28
CA PHE A 106 -6.95 6.18 -2.55
C PHE A 106 -6.32 6.77 -3.81
N SER A 107 -5.01 6.59 -3.99
CA SER A 107 -4.30 6.98 -5.21
C SER A 107 -4.87 6.30 -6.46
N GLY A 108 -5.18 5.00 -6.38
CA GLY A 108 -5.86 4.27 -7.43
C GLY A 108 -7.22 4.86 -7.80
N LEU A 109 -8.05 5.19 -6.79
CA LEU A 109 -9.37 5.78 -6.99
C LEU A 109 -9.29 7.17 -7.67
N ILE A 110 -8.34 8.01 -7.25
CA ILE A 110 -8.09 9.31 -7.88
C ILE A 110 -7.65 9.13 -9.35
N LYS A 111 -6.76 8.16 -9.62
CA LYS A 111 -6.25 7.84 -10.98
C LYS A 111 -7.37 7.40 -11.93
N ILE A 112 -8.35 6.65 -11.46
CA ILE A 112 -9.50 6.24 -12.30
C ILE A 112 -10.49 7.39 -12.48
N SER A 113 -10.77 8.16 -11.42
CA SER A 113 -11.75 9.27 -11.44
C SER A 113 -11.42 10.35 -12.48
N LYS A 114 -10.15 10.48 -12.87
CA LYS A 114 -9.69 11.33 -13.99
C LYS A 114 -10.37 11.00 -15.33
N GLY A 115 -10.80 9.75 -15.56
CA GLY A 115 -11.37 9.29 -16.82
C GLY A 115 -12.75 9.87 -17.14
N ILE A 116 -13.58 10.09 -16.12
CA ILE A 116 -15.02 10.45 -16.26
C ILE A 116 -15.23 11.89 -16.70
N ALA A 117 -14.37 12.79 -16.26
CA ALA A 117 -14.44 14.22 -16.58
C ALA A 117 -14.34 14.52 -18.09
N ARG A 118 -14.07 13.50 -18.92
CA ARG A 118 -14.03 13.57 -20.38
C ARG A 118 -15.28 13.01 -21.09
N GLU A 119 -16.06 12.16 -20.42
CA GLU A 119 -17.16 11.40 -21.06
C GLU A 119 -18.56 11.80 -20.59
N VAL A 120 -18.69 12.39 -19.39
CA VAL A 120 -20.00 12.78 -18.80
C VAL A 120 -20.24 14.30 -18.81
N VAL A 121 -19.29 15.10 -19.32
CA VAL A 121 -19.39 16.58 -19.28
C VAL A 121 -19.94 17.13 -20.61
N PRO A 122 -20.90 18.09 -20.58
CA PRO A 122 -21.48 18.72 -21.77
C PRO A 122 -20.45 19.27 -22.78
N GLU A 123 -20.82 19.23 -24.06
CA GLU A 123 -19.99 19.49 -25.25
C GLU A 123 -19.28 20.86 -25.24
N ASN A 124 -19.92 21.86 -24.64
CA ASN A 124 -19.43 23.23 -24.47
C ASN A 124 -18.19 23.35 -23.56
N TYR A 125 -17.86 22.33 -22.76
CA TYR A 125 -16.66 22.31 -21.90
C TYR A 125 -15.49 21.51 -22.49
N LYS A 126 -15.54 21.11 -23.77
CA LYS A 126 -14.46 20.35 -24.45
C LYS A 126 -13.30 21.22 -24.98
N LYS A 127 -13.43 22.54 -25.00
CA LYS A 127 -12.48 23.48 -25.66
C LYS A 127 -11.35 24.08 -24.79
N SER A 128 -11.24 23.72 -23.51
CA SER A 128 -10.16 24.27 -22.67
C SER A 128 -8.83 23.52 -22.85
N VAL A 129 -7.78 24.25 -23.20
CA VAL A 129 -6.37 23.81 -23.27
C VAL A 129 -5.81 23.43 -21.89
N PHE A 130 -6.50 23.78 -20.80
CA PHE A 130 -6.10 23.47 -19.44
C PHE A 130 -6.55 22.05 -19.02
N LYS A 131 -5.61 21.34 -18.39
CA LYS A 131 -5.85 20.05 -17.73
C LYS A 131 -7.02 20.19 -16.72
N LYS A 132 -8.19 19.64 -17.04
CA LYS A 132 -9.39 19.71 -16.17
C LYS A 132 -9.07 19.21 -14.74
N PRO A 133 -9.57 19.89 -13.69
CA PRO A 133 -9.40 19.46 -12.32
C PRO A 133 -10.13 18.14 -12.06
N ILE A 134 -9.65 17.37 -11.09
CA ILE A 134 -10.34 16.18 -10.59
C ILE A 134 -11.52 16.64 -9.72
N ASP A 135 -12.71 16.09 -9.99
CA ASP A 135 -13.90 16.37 -9.18
C ASP A 135 -13.79 15.64 -7.83
N THR A 136 -13.35 16.37 -6.81
CA THR A 136 -13.18 15.85 -5.45
C THR A 136 -14.52 15.51 -4.78
N LYS A 137 -15.63 16.16 -5.18
CA LYS A 137 -16.97 15.82 -4.66
C LYS A 137 -17.37 14.43 -5.15
N PHE A 138 -17.17 14.16 -6.44
CA PHE A 138 -17.41 12.85 -7.01
C PHE A 138 -16.52 11.76 -6.38
N VAL A 139 -15.22 12.02 -6.22
CA VAL A 139 -14.30 11.08 -5.55
C VAL A 139 -14.78 10.79 -4.13
N LYS A 140 -15.21 11.81 -3.38
CA LYS A 140 -15.67 11.65 -2.00
C LYS A 140 -16.95 10.80 -1.91
N VAL A 141 -17.84 10.94 -2.89
CA VAL A 141 -19.03 10.10 -3.05
C VAL A 141 -18.65 8.63 -3.30
N LEU A 142 -17.68 8.37 -4.18
CA LEU A 142 -17.16 7.01 -4.38
C LEU A 142 -16.51 6.44 -3.12
N CYS A 143 -15.69 7.22 -2.41
CA CYS A 143 -15.10 6.79 -1.14
C CYS A 143 -16.16 6.42 -0.11
N ARG A 144 -17.25 7.20 0.02
CA ARG A 144 -18.35 6.87 0.92
C ARG A 144 -19.02 5.56 0.55
N ALA A 145 -19.28 5.33 -0.74
CA ALA A 145 -19.87 4.06 -1.21
C ALA A 145 -18.96 2.86 -0.91
N ILE A 146 -17.66 2.98 -1.20
CA ILE A 146 -16.66 1.93 -0.91
C ILE A 146 -16.60 1.66 0.60
N VAL A 147 -16.39 2.70 1.42
CA VAL A 147 -16.29 2.55 2.88
C VAL A 147 -17.61 2.08 3.51
N SER A 148 -18.76 2.29 2.89
CA SER A 148 -20.04 1.79 3.43
C SER A 148 -20.38 0.35 3.00
N CYS A 149 -19.78 -0.16 1.92
CA CYS A 149 -20.14 -1.46 1.34
C CYS A 149 -19.04 -2.53 1.41
N CYS A 150 -17.79 -2.15 1.67
CA CYS A 150 -16.65 -3.08 1.72
C CYS A 150 -16.47 -3.70 3.12
N HIS A 151 -17.23 -4.75 3.45
CA HIS A 151 -17.19 -5.37 4.79
C HIS A 151 -15.98 -6.28 5.08
N ASN A 152 -15.08 -6.44 4.11
CA ASN A 152 -13.98 -7.42 4.17
C ASN A 152 -12.62 -6.79 3.86
N LEU A 153 -12.46 -5.47 4.06
CA LEU A 153 -11.22 -4.81 3.71
C LEU A 153 -10.07 -5.29 4.63
N GLU A 154 -8.97 -5.74 4.03
CA GLU A 154 -7.78 -6.25 4.73
C GLU A 154 -6.64 -5.22 4.71
N SER A 155 -6.58 -4.39 3.66
CA SER A 155 -5.55 -3.37 3.45
C SER A 155 -6.13 -2.05 2.99
N LEU A 156 -5.73 -0.97 3.64
CA LEU A 156 -6.17 0.40 3.37
C LEU A 156 -4.98 1.30 3.12
N ASP A 157 -4.94 1.90 1.93
CA ASP A 157 -3.97 2.92 1.56
C ASP A 157 -4.65 4.30 1.60
N ASN A 158 -4.50 4.96 2.76
CA ASN A 158 -4.98 6.31 3.06
C ASN A 158 -3.86 7.35 2.89
N ASP A 159 -2.89 7.11 2.00
CA ASP A 159 -1.87 8.10 1.62
C ASP A 159 -2.50 9.23 0.80
N LEU A 160 -2.53 10.42 1.40
CA LEU A 160 -3.15 11.61 0.81
C LEU A 160 -2.18 12.40 -0.07
N THR A 161 -0.89 12.09 0.03
CA THR A 161 0.17 12.83 -0.64
C THR A 161 0.54 12.21 -2.01
N ALA A 162 0.48 10.88 -2.14
CA ALA A 162 0.70 10.18 -3.41
C ALA A 162 -0.21 10.67 -4.56
N PRO A 163 -1.55 10.81 -4.37
CA PRO A 163 -2.45 11.26 -5.43
C PRO A 163 -2.09 12.66 -5.95
N PHE A 164 -1.66 13.57 -5.07
CA PHE A 164 -1.15 14.88 -5.46
C PHE A 164 0.07 14.74 -6.38
N PHE A 165 1.08 13.95 -6.00
CA PHE A 165 2.30 13.81 -6.82
C PHE A 165 2.06 13.18 -8.19
N GLN A 166 1.05 12.34 -8.33
CA GLN A 166 0.64 11.74 -9.60
C GLN A 166 -0.21 12.68 -10.46
N ASN A 167 -0.91 13.62 -9.82
CA ASN A 167 -1.91 14.47 -10.46
C ASN A 167 -1.68 15.96 -10.19
N ARG A 168 -0.43 16.42 -10.07
CA ARG A 168 -0.05 17.81 -9.68
C ARG A 168 -0.70 18.94 -10.48
N PHE A 169 -1.17 18.63 -11.69
CA PHE A 169 -1.85 19.59 -12.56
C PHE A 169 -3.38 19.50 -12.52
N HIS A 170 -3.94 18.60 -11.71
CA HIS A 170 -5.36 18.30 -11.65
C HIS A 170 -5.94 18.35 -10.23
N ILE A 171 -5.10 18.33 -9.18
CA ILE A 171 -5.54 18.40 -7.78
C ILE A 171 -4.57 19.24 -6.96
N ASN A 172 -5.09 20.05 -6.05
CA ASN A 172 -4.28 20.85 -5.13
C ASN A 172 -4.03 20.04 -3.84
N GLN A 173 -2.80 20.06 -3.32
CA GLN A 173 -2.44 19.40 -2.06
C GLN A 173 -3.30 19.86 -0.87
N GLN A 174 -3.71 21.13 -0.83
CA GLN A 174 -4.59 21.66 0.22
C GLN A 174 -5.98 21.00 0.24
N GLN A 175 -6.38 20.36 -0.87
CA GLN A 175 -7.63 19.60 -0.97
C GLN A 175 -7.48 18.17 -0.46
N LEU A 176 -6.27 17.69 -0.15
CA LEU A 176 -5.98 16.31 0.24
C LEU A 176 -5.39 16.27 1.67
N THR A 177 -6.20 16.70 2.64
CA THR A 177 -5.84 16.70 4.07
C THR A 177 -6.64 15.67 4.85
N ALA A 178 -6.10 15.21 5.98
CA ALA A 178 -6.80 14.28 6.88
C ALA A 178 -8.17 14.81 7.34
N SER A 179 -8.34 16.13 7.51
CA SER A 179 -9.63 16.73 7.85
C SER A 179 -10.74 16.43 6.84
N GLN A 180 -10.38 16.17 5.57
CA GLN A 180 -11.35 15.84 4.52
C GLN A 180 -11.33 14.37 4.11
N TRP A 181 -10.21 13.67 4.26
CA TRP A 181 -9.96 12.36 3.66
C TRP A 181 -9.45 11.30 4.63
N ASN A 182 -9.64 11.51 5.93
CA ASN A 182 -9.45 10.44 6.92
C ASN A 182 -10.63 9.44 6.82
N PHE A 183 -10.37 8.27 6.25
CA PHE A 183 -11.42 7.28 5.99
C PHE A 183 -11.98 6.64 7.25
N PHE A 184 -11.25 6.66 8.37
CA PHE A 184 -11.77 6.18 9.66
C PHE A 184 -12.92 7.05 10.19
N MET A 185 -13.07 8.29 9.69
CA MET A 185 -14.19 9.16 10.02
C MET A 185 -15.38 9.05 9.05
N PHE A 186 -15.31 8.16 8.05
CA PHE A 186 -16.40 8.00 7.10
C PHE A 186 -17.51 7.12 7.69
N PRO A 187 -18.79 7.34 7.32
CA PRO A 187 -19.87 6.45 7.71
C PRO A 187 -19.59 5.01 7.28
N GLY A 188 -19.86 4.05 8.15
CA GLY A 188 -19.61 2.62 7.88
C GLY A 188 -18.18 2.14 8.13
N ALA A 189 -17.22 3.03 8.43
CA ALA A 189 -15.81 2.67 8.61
C ALA A 189 -15.59 1.53 9.64
N LYS A 190 -16.26 1.58 10.79
CA LYS A 190 -16.14 0.55 11.84
C LYS A 190 -16.54 -0.85 11.36
N THR A 191 -17.60 -0.94 10.56
CA THR A 191 -18.06 -2.21 10.00
C THR A 191 -17.11 -2.68 8.89
N SER A 192 -16.76 -1.77 7.98
CA SER A 192 -15.95 -2.10 6.80
C SER A 192 -14.49 -2.42 7.11
N PHE A 193 -13.95 -1.81 8.16
CA PHE A 193 -12.57 -2.02 8.58
C PHE A 193 -12.44 -3.05 9.72
N SER A 194 -13.50 -3.79 10.04
CA SER A 194 -13.48 -4.84 11.08
C SER A 194 -12.45 -5.95 10.82
N ARG A 195 -12.04 -6.14 9.57
CA ARG A 195 -11.01 -7.12 9.15
C ARG A 195 -9.70 -6.45 8.69
N LEU A 196 -9.58 -5.14 8.87
CA LEU A 196 -8.43 -4.39 8.39
C LEU A 196 -7.18 -4.76 9.19
N ARG A 197 -6.09 -5.10 8.48
CA ARG A 197 -4.83 -5.54 9.06
C ARG A 197 -3.68 -4.60 8.71
N CYS A 198 -3.69 -4.06 7.49
CA CYS A 198 -2.60 -3.24 6.97
C CYS A 198 -3.09 -1.81 6.69
N LEU A 199 -2.34 -0.82 7.18
CA LEU A 199 -2.62 0.59 6.97
C LEU A 199 -1.39 1.29 6.36
N TYR A 200 -1.59 1.96 5.23
CA TYR A 200 -0.60 2.87 4.63
C TYR A 200 -1.06 4.31 4.78
N VAL A 201 -0.16 5.17 5.26
CA VAL A 201 -0.40 6.60 5.44
C VAL A 201 0.82 7.41 5.04
N ASP A 202 0.64 8.68 4.70
CA ASP A 202 1.76 9.59 4.50
C ASP A 202 2.16 10.29 5.81
N ASN A 203 3.44 10.60 5.96
CA ASN A 203 3.98 11.24 7.16
C ASN A 203 3.30 12.57 7.53
N LEU A 204 2.78 13.32 6.57
CA LEU A 204 2.15 14.62 6.80
C LEU A 204 0.76 14.51 7.43
N ASN A 205 0.10 13.35 7.27
CA ASN A 205 -1.25 13.09 7.77
C ASN A 205 -1.30 11.93 8.78
N ALA A 206 -0.17 11.24 9.00
CA ALA A 206 -0.06 10.05 9.82
C ALA A 206 -0.64 10.23 11.22
N ASN A 207 -0.36 11.35 11.90
CA ASN A 207 -0.83 11.56 13.26
C ASN A 207 -2.37 11.56 13.35
N SER A 208 -3.05 12.33 12.48
CA SER A 208 -4.51 12.41 12.48
C SER A 208 -5.17 11.08 12.10
N ILE A 209 -4.62 10.39 11.08
CA ILE A 209 -5.17 9.14 10.58
C ILE A 209 -4.95 8.01 11.59
N ILE A 210 -3.73 7.86 12.13
CA ILE A 210 -3.41 6.82 13.12
C ILE A 210 -4.23 7.04 14.40
N ASN A 211 -4.39 8.29 14.86
CA ASN A 211 -5.24 8.58 16.02
C ASN A 211 -6.68 8.10 15.83
N SER A 212 -7.23 8.23 14.63
CA SER A 212 -8.58 7.73 14.32
C SER A 212 -8.58 6.20 14.18
N ALA A 213 -7.52 5.62 13.64
CA ALA A 213 -7.38 4.17 13.52
C ALA A 213 -7.38 3.47 14.89
N VAL A 214 -6.79 4.07 15.93
CA VAL A 214 -6.81 3.52 17.30
C VAL A 214 -8.22 3.21 17.78
N THR A 215 -9.21 4.06 17.46
CA THR A 215 -10.59 3.89 17.96
C THR A 215 -11.43 2.95 17.09
N VAL A 216 -11.12 2.86 15.79
CA VAL A 216 -11.92 2.10 14.81
C VAL A 216 -11.37 0.69 14.60
N VAL A 217 -10.05 0.53 14.62
CA VAL A 217 -9.34 -0.73 14.29
C VAL A 217 -8.12 -0.91 15.20
N PRO A 218 -8.31 -1.21 16.50
CA PRO A 218 -7.18 -1.46 17.42
C PRO A 218 -6.38 -2.73 17.06
N GLU A 219 -6.97 -3.63 16.26
CA GLU A 219 -6.41 -4.93 15.90
C GLU A 219 -5.46 -4.90 14.67
N LEU A 220 -5.03 -3.70 14.23
CA LEU A 220 -4.09 -3.56 13.13
C LEU A 220 -2.79 -4.34 13.39
N LYS A 221 -2.30 -5.01 12.33
CA LYS A 221 -1.08 -5.81 12.35
C LYS A 221 0.10 -5.10 11.71
N GLU A 222 -0.17 -4.22 10.77
CA GLU A 222 0.86 -3.50 10.03
C GLU A 222 0.49 -2.03 9.83
N ILE A 223 1.45 -1.16 10.11
CA ILE A 223 1.39 0.26 9.76
C ILE A 223 2.64 0.61 8.95
N THR A 224 2.41 1.16 7.77
CA THR A 224 3.46 1.68 6.89
C THR A 224 3.28 3.19 6.71
N ILE A 225 4.30 3.96 7.08
CA ILE A 225 4.34 5.41 6.86
C ILE A 225 5.22 5.72 5.65
N ARG A 226 4.62 6.32 4.63
CA ARG A 226 5.34 6.82 3.44
C ARG A 226 5.81 8.24 3.69
N MET A 227 7.11 8.44 3.53
CA MET A 227 7.76 9.72 3.80
C MET A 227 7.76 10.61 2.56
N TYR A 228 7.23 11.83 2.73
CA TYR A 228 7.24 12.89 1.74
C TYR A 228 7.76 14.20 2.32
N THR A 229 8.31 15.05 1.45
CA THR A 229 8.76 16.40 1.78
C THR A 229 7.62 17.40 1.60
N LYS A 230 7.32 18.23 2.63
CA LYS A 230 6.26 19.28 2.58
C LYS A 230 6.38 20.19 1.35
N ASN A 231 7.61 20.52 0.94
CA ASN A 231 7.89 21.34 -0.24
C ASN A 231 8.55 20.51 -1.35
N PHE A 232 7.89 20.40 -2.51
CA PHE A 232 8.45 19.72 -3.68
C PHE A 232 9.75 20.39 -4.16
N LYS A 233 9.83 21.73 -4.13
CA LYS A 233 11.04 22.49 -4.52
C LYS A 233 12.20 22.27 -3.54
N ASN A 234 11.90 22.07 -2.26
CA ASN A 234 12.91 21.82 -1.21
C ASN A 234 13.60 20.46 -1.35
N ARG A 235 13.05 19.52 -2.15
CA ARG A 235 13.71 18.25 -2.49
C ARG A 235 15.10 18.44 -3.10
N LEU A 236 15.33 19.60 -3.74
CA LEU A 236 16.58 19.90 -4.43
C LEU A 236 17.57 20.72 -3.59
N THR A 237 17.13 21.39 -2.53
CA THR A 237 17.89 22.52 -1.96
C THR A 237 18.04 22.59 -0.45
N THR A 238 17.18 21.96 0.37
CA THR A 238 17.26 22.13 1.84
C THR A 238 17.86 20.91 2.54
N MET A 239 19.01 21.11 3.21
CA MET A 239 19.66 20.13 4.08
C MET A 239 19.09 20.08 5.51
N THR A 240 18.14 20.97 5.83
CA THR A 240 17.55 21.10 7.16
C THR A 240 16.13 20.57 7.17
N TYR A 241 15.92 19.53 7.98
CA TYR A 241 14.65 18.83 8.13
C TYR A 241 13.98 19.29 9.42
N SER A 242 12.69 19.60 9.38
CA SER A 242 11.90 19.90 10.58
C SER A 242 11.64 18.62 11.38
N ASP A 243 11.58 18.72 12.71
CA ASP A 243 11.31 17.59 13.62
C ASP A 243 10.05 16.78 13.29
N GLU A 244 9.02 17.40 12.72
CA GLU A 244 7.77 16.72 12.33
C GLU A 244 7.81 16.00 10.98
N LEU A 245 8.91 16.12 10.22
CA LEU A 245 9.02 15.35 8.98
C LEU A 245 9.04 13.86 9.28
N LEU A 246 9.80 13.50 10.32
CA LEU A 246 9.75 12.21 10.95
C LEU A 246 8.53 12.23 11.88
N PRO A 247 7.62 11.25 11.78
CA PRO A 247 6.28 11.35 12.35
C PRO A 247 6.29 11.08 13.88
N LYS A 248 7.14 11.74 14.66
CA LYS A 248 7.35 11.53 16.12
C LYS A 248 6.02 11.54 16.89
N SER A 249 5.13 12.48 16.59
CA SER A 249 3.80 12.58 17.19
C SER A 249 2.93 11.34 16.92
N SER A 250 3.10 10.70 15.77
CA SER A 250 2.39 9.46 15.42
C SER A 250 2.92 8.25 16.18
N LEU A 251 4.20 8.25 16.53
CA LEU A 251 4.87 7.11 17.17
C LEU A 251 4.38 6.86 18.60
N TYR A 252 3.92 7.89 19.32
CA TYR A 252 3.35 7.73 20.67
C TYR A 252 2.11 6.82 20.69
N MET A 253 1.41 6.68 19.57
CA MET A 253 0.18 5.88 19.46
C MET A 253 0.43 4.42 19.08
N LEU A 254 1.67 4.02 18.75
CA LEU A 254 1.94 2.65 18.31
C LEU A 254 1.60 1.61 19.40
N ASN A 255 1.80 1.95 20.67
CA ASN A 255 1.46 1.09 21.80
C ASN A 255 -0.06 0.88 21.99
N SER A 256 -0.90 1.66 21.30
CA SER A 256 -2.34 1.49 21.31
C SER A 256 -2.82 0.33 20.40
N PHE A 257 -1.92 -0.30 19.63
CA PHE A 257 -2.22 -1.42 18.74
C PHE A 257 -1.63 -2.73 19.29
N PRO A 258 -2.37 -3.50 20.10
CA PRO A 258 -1.83 -4.68 20.80
C PRO A 258 -1.43 -5.85 19.88
N LYS A 259 -1.81 -5.81 18.60
CA LYS A 259 -1.47 -6.81 17.59
C LYS A 259 -0.50 -6.30 16.52
N LEU A 260 0.09 -5.13 16.70
CA LEU A 260 1.00 -4.55 15.72
C LEU A 260 2.30 -5.37 15.66
N GLU A 261 2.49 -6.07 14.56
CA GLU A 261 3.62 -6.98 14.30
C GLU A 261 4.65 -6.35 13.35
N ARG A 262 4.20 -5.45 12.45
CA ARG A 262 5.05 -4.79 11.45
C ARG A 262 4.91 -3.27 11.53
N PHE A 263 6.03 -2.57 11.59
CA PHE A 263 6.06 -1.12 11.48
C PHE A 263 7.13 -0.68 10.48
N ASN A 264 6.69 0.00 9.42
CA ASN A 264 7.54 0.34 8.31
C ASN A 264 7.52 1.86 8.08
N ILE A 265 8.68 2.42 7.75
CA ILE A 265 8.79 3.78 7.25
C ILE A 265 9.61 3.73 5.96
N VAL A 266 8.98 4.12 4.86
CA VAL A 266 9.52 3.96 3.51
C VAL A 266 9.51 5.28 2.77
N GLU A 267 10.33 5.40 1.73
CA GLU A 267 10.26 6.55 0.82
C GLU A 267 8.89 6.60 0.10
N GLY A 268 8.24 7.76 0.11
CA GLY A 268 7.04 7.99 -0.68
C GLY A 268 7.32 8.08 -2.19
N GLN A 269 6.27 8.09 -2.99
CA GLN A 269 6.46 8.13 -4.44
C GLN A 269 7.12 9.39 -4.98
N ARG A 270 7.95 9.18 -6.00
CA ARG A 270 8.70 10.22 -6.72
C ARG A 270 9.58 11.05 -5.78
N THR A 271 9.86 10.61 -4.56
CA THR A 271 10.84 11.28 -3.68
C THR A 271 12.21 10.68 -3.94
N LYS A 272 13.18 11.51 -4.33
CA LYS A 272 14.60 11.17 -4.20
C LYS A 272 15.11 11.98 -3.02
N TRP A 273 15.43 11.31 -1.92
CA TRP A 273 15.96 11.94 -0.72
C TRP A 273 17.47 12.16 -0.89
N ARG A 274 17.95 13.37 -0.59
CA ARG A 274 19.35 13.52 -0.20
C ARG A 274 19.50 12.89 1.18
N SER A 275 20.57 12.12 1.37
CA SER A 275 20.82 11.47 2.66
C SER A 275 20.75 12.48 3.79
N PHE A 276 20.02 12.14 4.85
CA PHE A 276 19.85 12.98 6.02
C PHE A 276 20.15 12.25 7.31
N ASN A 277 20.57 12.98 8.33
CA ASN A 277 20.88 12.40 9.62
C ASN A 277 19.59 11.99 10.35
N ALA A 278 19.45 10.70 10.61
CA ALA A 278 18.33 10.08 11.32
C ALA A 278 18.72 9.54 12.70
N SER A 279 19.91 9.87 13.22
CA SER A 279 20.44 9.31 14.48
C SER A 279 19.48 9.55 15.66
N SER A 280 19.06 10.80 15.88
CA SER A 280 18.14 11.14 16.97
C SER A 280 16.77 10.50 16.80
N PHE A 281 16.35 10.25 15.55
CA PHE A 281 15.10 9.55 15.28
C PHE A 281 15.21 8.07 15.57
N LEU A 282 16.30 7.43 15.15
CA LEU A 282 16.54 6.00 15.35
C LEU A 282 16.59 5.66 16.84
N ILE A 283 17.27 6.50 17.62
CA ILE A 283 17.24 6.44 19.09
C ILE A 283 15.80 6.55 19.61
N PHE A 284 15.09 7.61 19.20
CA PHE A 284 13.72 7.85 19.67
C PHE A 284 12.76 6.71 19.36
N ILE A 285 12.76 6.16 18.13
CA ILE A 285 11.87 5.06 17.77
C ILE A 285 12.24 3.79 18.53
N GLY A 286 13.52 3.54 18.82
CA GLY A 286 13.94 2.41 19.66
C GLY A 286 13.25 2.39 21.02
N HIS A 287 13.10 3.56 21.66
CA HIS A 287 12.40 3.73 22.93
C HIS A 287 10.86 3.68 22.83
N LYS A 288 10.28 3.75 21.63
CA LYS A 288 8.83 3.86 21.43
C LYS A 288 8.20 2.66 20.72
N LEU A 289 9.01 1.84 20.06
CA LEU A 289 8.53 0.68 19.33
C LEU A 289 7.89 -0.33 20.30
N PRO A 290 6.64 -0.76 20.08
CA PRO A 290 6.01 -1.77 20.91
C PRO A 290 6.77 -3.10 20.82
N LYS A 291 6.85 -3.85 21.94
CA LYS A 291 7.47 -5.19 21.96
C LYS A 291 6.74 -6.21 21.06
N THR A 292 5.51 -5.91 20.65
CA THR A 292 4.74 -6.73 19.71
C THR A 292 5.28 -6.64 18.29
N VAL A 293 6.00 -5.55 17.96
CA VAL A 293 6.60 -5.36 16.63
C VAL A 293 7.78 -6.31 16.48
N LYS A 294 7.67 -7.20 15.50
CA LYS A 294 8.70 -8.19 15.15
C LYS A 294 9.47 -7.80 13.90
N HIS A 295 8.90 -6.93 13.07
CA HIS A 295 9.50 -6.50 11.82
C HIS A 295 9.52 -4.98 11.77
N PHE A 296 10.73 -4.43 11.66
CA PHE A 296 10.94 -2.99 11.53
C PHE A 296 11.68 -2.67 10.23
N CYS A 297 11.10 -1.78 9.45
CA CYS A 297 11.69 -1.29 8.20
C CYS A 297 11.88 0.22 8.28
N PHE A 298 13.10 0.69 8.03
CA PHE A 298 13.44 2.10 7.90
C PHE A 298 14.12 2.34 6.55
N ASP A 299 13.39 2.03 5.48
CA ASP A 299 13.88 2.04 4.10
C ASP A 299 13.78 3.44 3.48
N ILE A 300 14.60 4.33 4.01
CA ILE A 300 14.79 5.68 3.51
C ILE A 300 16.28 5.93 3.30
N ASN A 301 16.62 6.73 2.28
CA ASN A 301 17.99 7.20 2.12
C ASN A 301 18.34 8.19 3.24
N CYS A 302 18.87 7.66 4.33
CA CYS A 302 19.35 8.38 5.51
C CYS A 302 20.75 7.91 5.91
N GLU A 303 21.37 8.69 6.80
CA GLU A 303 22.56 8.32 7.54
C GLU A 303 22.25 8.36 9.03
N PHE A 304 22.90 7.51 9.81
CA PHE A 304 22.83 7.53 11.26
C PHE A 304 24.19 7.07 11.80
N SER A 305 24.47 7.34 13.07
CA SER A 305 25.71 6.86 13.69
C SER A 305 25.58 5.41 14.14
N THR A 306 26.72 4.73 14.26
CA THR A 306 26.81 3.41 14.89
C THR A 306 26.30 3.42 16.33
N ASN A 307 26.54 4.51 17.08
CA ASN A 307 26.01 4.69 18.42
C ASN A 307 24.47 4.74 18.44
N ALA A 308 23.85 5.46 17.49
CA ALA A 308 22.39 5.52 17.39
C ALA A 308 21.78 4.16 17.03
N LEU A 309 22.44 3.40 16.14
CA LEU A 309 22.04 2.04 15.83
C LEU A 309 22.17 1.12 17.05
N LYS A 310 23.28 1.22 17.79
CA LYS A 310 23.50 0.46 19.01
C LYS A 310 22.39 0.74 20.04
N GLU A 311 22.12 2.01 20.33
CA GLU A 311 21.07 2.39 21.29
C GLU A 311 19.68 1.93 20.83
N PHE A 312 19.39 1.98 19.54
CA PHE A 312 18.16 1.41 18.99
C PHE A 312 18.07 -0.10 19.24
N LEU A 313 19.14 -0.84 19.00
CA LEU A 313 19.21 -2.29 19.22
C LEU A 313 19.12 -2.64 20.71
N ASP A 314 19.77 -1.87 21.59
CA ASP A 314 19.71 -2.08 23.05
C ASP A 314 18.24 -2.09 23.55
N ASN A 315 17.35 -1.37 22.87
CA ASN A 315 15.93 -1.30 23.23
C ASN A 315 15.03 -2.29 22.47
N THR A 316 15.45 -2.80 21.30
CA THR A 316 14.56 -3.53 20.37
C THR A 316 15.02 -4.93 20.00
N ALA A 317 16.31 -5.24 20.15
CA ALA A 317 16.90 -6.50 19.68
C ALA A 317 16.23 -7.75 20.25
N SER A 318 15.74 -7.66 21.49
CA SER A 318 15.06 -8.77 22.20
C SER A 318 13.75 -9.24 21.56
N HIS A 319 13.13 -8.45 20.67
CA HIS A 319 11.83 -8.79 20.08
C HIS A 319 11.77 -8.63 18.55
N LEU A 320 12.79 -8.05 17.92
CA LEU A 320 12.86 -7.95 16.46
C LEU A 320 13.40 -9.23 15.84
N THR A 321 12.67 -9.73 14.85
CA THR A 321 13.03 -10.88 14.00
C THR A 321 13.48 -10.44 12.60
N SER A 322 13.07 -9.25 12.17
CA SER A 322 13.43 -8.69 10.86
C SER A 322 13.74 -7.20 10.96
N LEU A 323 14.80 -6.80 10.28
CA LEU A 323 15.28 -5.42 10.24
C LEU A 323 15.65 -5.04 8.80
N SER A 324 15.18 -3.87 8.35
CA SER A 324 15.49 -3.37 7.02
C SER A 324 16.00 -1.93 7.06
N PHE A 325 17.14 -1.73 6.39
CA PHE A 325 17.72 -0.45 6.03
C PHE A 325 18.08 -0.46 4.53
N ALA A 326 17.25 -1.13 3.73
CA ALA A 326 17.50 -1.48 2.34
C ALA A 326 17.82 -0.27 1.45
N ARG A 327 17.40 0.94 1.86
CA ARG A 327 17.58 2.20 1.12
C ARG A 327 18.63 3.14 1.73
N SER A 328 19.22 2.78 2.86
CA SER A 328 20.23 3.58 3.55
C SER A 328 21.60 3.42 2.87
N LYS A 329 21.87 4.23 1.85
CA LYS A 329 23.11 4.13 1.03
C LYS A 329 24.41 4.35 1.81
N LYS A 330 24.32 4.98 2.99
CA LYS A 330 25.44 5.25 3.88
C LYS A 330 25.58 4.21 5.00
N PHE A 331 24.78 3.14 4.98
CA PHE A 331 24.98 1.98 5.85
C PHE A 331 26.34 1.36 5.54
N SER A 332 27.23 1.35 6.54
CA SER A 332 28.65 0.98 6.40
C SER A 332 28.95 -0.36 7.05
N ARG A 333 30.18 -0.86 6.84
CA ARG A 333 30.73 -2.02 7.54
C ARG A 333 30.55 -1.92 9.06
N ASP A 334 30.84 -0.75 9.64
CA ASP A 334 30.78 -0.56 11.09
C ASP A 334 29.35 -0.69 11.64
N HIS A 335 28.34 -0.32 10.84
CA HIS A 335 26.95 -0.54 11.22
C HIS A 335 26.59 -2.03 11.22
N LEU A 336 27.06 -2.78 10.23
CA LEU A 336 26.86 -4.23 10.17
C LEU A 336 27.59 -4.93 11.32
N ASP A 337 28.79 -4.47 11.67
CA ASP A 337 29.56 -4.96 12.81
C ASP A 337 28.82 -4.75 14.14
N VAL A 338 28.19 -3.59 14.34
CA VAL A 338 27.33 -3.33 15.51
C VAL A 338 26.18 -4.34 15.60
N ILE A 339 25.53 -4.66 14.48
CA ILE A 339 24.46 -5.68 14.44
C ILE A 339 25.02 -7.05 14.82
N CYS A 340 26.08 -7.51 14.17
CA CYS A 340 26.64 -8.86 14.38
C CYS A 340 27.23 -9.06 15.80
N LYS A 341 27.66 -7.99 16.46
CA LYS A 341 28.23 -8.06 17.82
C LYS A 341 27.20 -7.84 18.93
N HIS A 342 25.96 -7.49 18.60
CA HIS A 342 24.95 -7.20 19.60
C HIS A 342 24.48 -8.51 20.28
N LYS A 343 24.61 -8.59 21.61
CA LYS A 343 24.43 -9.84 22.37
C LYS A 343 23.02 -10.41 22.31
N ASP A 344 22.02 -9.52 22.29
CA ASP A 344 20.60 -9.90 22.35
C ASP A 344 19.93 -10.02 20.98
N ILE A 345 20.72 -10.09 19.89
CA ILE A 345 20.17 -10.05 18.54
C ILE A 345 19.77 -11.44 18.06
N HIS A 346 18.50 -11.60 17.72
CA HIS A 346 17.93 -12.83 17.16
C HIS A 346 17.21 -12.53 15.84
N ILE A 347 17.84 -11.70 15.01
CA ILE A 347 17.29 -11.33 13.71
C ILE A 347 17.48 -12.51 12.75
N GLU A 348 16.38 -12.96 12.16
CA GLU A 348 16.36 -13.98 11.11
C GLU A 348 16.52 -13.36 9.71
N MET A 349 16.20 -12.07 9.59
CA MET A 349 16.15 -11.37 8.31
C MET A 349 16.71 -9.96 8.38
N LEU A 350 17.75 -9.69 7.59
CA LEU A 350 18.35 -8.37 7.44
C LEU A 350 18.37 -7.94 5.97
N ASP A 351 17.82 -6.76 5.66
CA ASP A 351 17.92 -6.16 4.33
C ASP A 351 18.72 -4.86 4.35
N ILE A 352 19.85 -4.87 3.65
CA ILE A 352 20.77 -3.74 3.47
C ILE A 352 21.15 -3.59 1.99
N SER A 353 20.21 -3.86 1.09
CA SER A 353 20.41 -3.98 -0.36
C SER A 353 21.03 -2.76 -1.08
N SER A 354 20.89 -1.55 -0.53
CA SER A 354 21.54 -0.33 -1.09
C SER A 354 22.87 0.02 -0.43
N SER A 355 23.33 -0.78 0.54
CA SER A 355 24.65 -0.59 1.15
C SER A 355 25.74 -0.84 0.11
N LYS A 356 26.92 -0.24 0.31
CA LYS A 356 28.09 -0.42 -0.55
C LYS A 356 29.16 -1.28 0.11
N ILE A 357 28.75 -2.18 1.00
CA ILE A 357 29.68 -3.03 1.74
C ILE A 357 30.23 -4.09 0.79
N THR A 358 31.55 -4.10 0.62
CA THR A 358 32.27 -5.06 -0.22
C THR A 358 33.20 -5.97 0.59
N ASP A 359 33.32 -5.73 1.90
CA ASP A 359 34.17 -6.51 2.79
C ASP A 359 33.55 -7.89 3.02
N LYS A 360 34.15 -8.93 2.42
CA LYS A 360 33.65 -10.31 2.53
C LYS A 360 33.62 -10.82 3.97
N SER A 361 34.59 -10.45 4.81
CA SER A 361 34.70 -10.97 6.17
C SER A 361 33.47 -10.65 7.02
N ILE A 362 32.95 -9.42 6.90
CA ILE A 362 31.76 -9.01 7.65
C ILE A 362 30.47 -9.57 7.03
N LEU A 363 30.43 -9.77 5.72
CA LEU A 363 29.29 -10.35 5.02
C LEU A 363 29.15 -11.85 5.36
N ASP A 364 30.28 -12.56 5.41
CA ASP A 364 30.35 -13.96 5.83
C ASP A 364 29.96 -14.10 7.31
N LEU A 365 30.41 -13.19 8.18
CA LEU A 365 29.98 -13.15 9.58
C LEU A 365 28.46 -12.96 9.70
N ALA A 366 27.90 -12.01 8.95
CA ALA A 366 26.48 -11.72 8.98
C ALA A 366 25.64 -12.90 8.48
N THR A 367 26.05 -13.56 7.38
CA THR A 367 25.34 -14.72 6.82
C THR A 367 25.48 -15.98 7.67
N ALA A 368 26.55 -16.10 8.46
CA ALA A 368 26.68 -17.19 9.43
C ALA A 368 25.74 -17.04 10.64
N GLN A 369 25.34 -15.81 10.99
CA GLN A 369 24.52 -15.51 12.17
C GLN A 369 23.04 -15.25 11.85
N ILE A 370 22.74 -14.73 10.66
CA ILE A 370 21.40 -14.28 10.26
C ILE A 370 20.94 -15.15 9.09
N SER A 371 19.81 -15.83 9.26
CA SER A 371 19.30 -16.83 8.31
C SER A 371 19.14 -16.29 6.88
N THR A 372 18.73 -15.03 6.75
CA THR A 372 18.52 -14.40 5.45
C THR A 372 19.04 -12.97 5.43
N VAL A 373 20.06 -12.72 4.60
CA VAL A 373 20.64 -11.38 4.43
C VAL A 373 20.61 -10.95 2.98
N ARG A 374 20.07 -9.75 2.71
CA ARG A 374 20.06 -9.13 1.38
C ARG A 374 21.09 -8.03 1.28
N PHE A 375 22.05 -8.21 0.38
CA PHE A 375 23.15 -7.27 0.13
C PHE A 375 23.06 -6.55 -1.21
N ASP A 376 22.15 -6.96 -2.11
CA ASP A 376 22.04 -6.35 -3.45
C ASP A 376 20.58 -6.21 -3.91
N SER A 377 20.28 -5.01 -4.41
CA SER A 377 19.02 -4.65 -5.07
C SER A 377 18.85 -5.22 -6.50
N THR A 378 19.87 -5.84 -7.10
CA THR A 378 19.88 -6.25 -8.52
C THR A 378 19.17 -7.57 -8.86
N MET A 379 18.28 -8.10 -8.00
CA MET A 379 17.27 -9.09 -8.42
C MET A 379 16.24 -8.47 -9.38
N LYS A 380 16.72 -8.02 -10.55
CA LYS A 380 15.94 -7.60 -11.71
C LYS A 380 15.58 -8.85 -12.50
N GLY A 381 14.32 -9.27 -12.41
CA GLY A 381 13.69 -10.03 -13.49
C GLY A 381 13.59 -11.54 -13.34
N HIS A 382 13.42 -12.08 -12.14
CA HIS A 382 12.77 -13.39 -12.01
C HIS A 382 11.32 -13.18 -11.61
N ALA A 383 10.41 -13.87 -12.29
CA ALA A 383 9.02 -13.95 -11.87
C ALA A 383 9.00 -14.35 -10.38
N PRO A 384 8.19 -13.68 -9.54
CA PRO A 384 8.24 -13.87 -8.10
C PRO A 384 7.98 -15.34 -7.77
N ASP A 385 8.98 -15.97 -7.16
CA ASP A 385 8.79 -17.26 -6.52
C ASP A 385 7.83 -17.05 -5.34
N THR A 386 6.77 -17.85 -5.29
CA THR A 386 5.67 -17.69 -4.32
C THR A 386 6.10 -17.95 -2.87
N ASP A 387 7.35 -18.38 -2.65
CA ASP A 387 7.96 -18.71 -1.36
C ASP A 387 9.08 -17.75 -0.90
N ASP A 388 9.27 -16.58 -1.55
CA ASP A 388 10.26 -15.58 -1.11
C ASP A 388 9.83 -14.97 0.25
N LYS A 389 10.39 -15.50 1.34
CA LYS A 389 10.09 -15.12 2.74
C LYS A 389 10.31 -13.63 3.04
N PHE A 390 11.07 -12.92 2.22
CA PHE A 390 11.29 -11.46 2.34
C PHE A 390 10.16 -10.61 1.73
N GLN A 391 9.28 -11.21 0.95
CA GLN A 391 8.28 -10.49 0.17
C GLN A 391 7.01 -10.15 0.98
N ASP A 392 7.09 -10.21 2.31
CA ASP A 392 6.17 -9.48 3.21
C ASP A 392 6.57 -7.99 3.37
N LEU A 393 7.54 -7.49 2.59
CA LEU A 393 7.74 -6.06 2.30
C LEU A 393 6.73 -5.53 1.26
N ASP A 394 5.51 -6.07 1.32
CA ASP A 394 4.41 -5.69 0.46
C ASP A 394 3.85 -4.37 0.90
N ASP A 395 4.41 -3.30 0.37
CA ASP A 395 3.52 -2.27 -0.12
C ASP A 395 2.94 -2.76 -1.45
N PRO A 396 1.66 -3.17 -1.49
CA PRO A 396 0.99 -3.54 -2.73
C PRO A 396 1.15 -2.43 -3.76
N TYR A 397 1.27 -1.17 -3.32
CA TYR A 397 1.49 -0.02 -4.18
C TYR A 397 2.85 -0.01 -4.90
N PHE A 398 3.93 -0.49 -4.26
CA PHE A 398 5.24 -0.65 -4.90
C PHE A 398 5.25 -1.85 -5.86
N ARG A 399 4.62 -2.98 -5.52
CA ARG A 399 4.37 -4.08 -6.48
C ARG A 399 3.49 -3.62 -7.67
N ARG A 400 2.40 -2.87 -7.39
CA ARG A 400 1.41 -2.36 -8.38
C ARG A 400 2.03 -1.46 -9.44
N ASN A 401 3.07 -0.69 -9.09
CA ASN A 401 3.60 0.39 -9.93
C ASN A 401 5.10 0.31 -10.17
N TRP A 402 5.77 -0.83 -9.96
CA TRP A 402 7.21 -0.99 -10.22
C TRP A 402 7.61 -0.48 -11.62
N SER A 403 6.81 -0.77 -12.65
CA SER A 403 7.02 -0.28 -14.03
C SER A 403 6.77 1.23 -14.22
N ASP A 404 5.83 1.81 -13.48
CA ASP A 404 5.49 3.25 -13.55
C ASP A 404 6.45 4.10 -12.68
N TYR A 405 7.16 3.46 -11.74
CA TYR A 405 8.01 4.12 -10.73
C TYR A 405 9.38 4.53 -11.28
N TYR A 406 9.95 3.74 -12.21
CA TYR A 406 11.32 3.93 -12.72
C TYR A 406 11.42 4.46 -14.15
N ASN A 407 10.35 4.46 -14.97
CA ASN A 407 10.51 4.65 -16.42
C ASN A 407 10.04 5.97 -17.06
N ASP A 408 9.43 6.93 -16.36
CA ASP A 408 8.88 8.13 -17.04
C ASP A 408 9.22 9.49 -16.40
N ALA A 409 10.37 9.61 -15.73
CA ALA A 409 10.97 10.93 -15.53
C ALA A 409 12.13 11.05 -16.52
N PRO A 410 11.95 11.71 -17.68
CA PRO A 410 13.11 12.08 -18.49
C PRO A 410 14.03 12.91 -17.60
N GLU A 411 15.29 12.48 -17.49
CA GLU A 411 16.36 13.32 -16.99
C GLU A 411 16.41 14.57 -17.89
N ARG A 412 15.88 15.67 -17.36
CA ARG A 412 15.99 17.00 -17.96
C ARG A 412 16.37 17.98 -16.88
#